data_AF-A0A968KH25-F1
#
_entry.id   AF-A0A968KH25-F1
#
_cell.length_a   1.000
_cell.length_b   1.000
_cell.length_c   1.000
_cell.angle_alpha   90.00
_cell.angle_beta   90.00
_cell.angle_gamma   90.00
#
_symmetry.space_group_name_H-M   'P 1'
#
loop_
_entity.id
_entity.type
_entity.pdbx_description
1 polymer ?
#
loop_
_entity_poly.entity_id
_entity_poly.type
_entity_poly.pdbx_seq_one_letter_code
_entity_poly.pdbx_strand_id
1 'polypeptide(L)' 'MTEDFGSYLKHQRELRGVPLDEIALTTKISIKFLRALEEGR' A
#
# COMPACT_ATOMS: atom_id res chain seq x y z
N MET A 1 13.67 -0.51 15.40
CA MET A 1 12.39 -1.22 15.24
C MET A 1 12.23 -1.49 13.76
N THR A 2 12.12 -2.74 13.34
CA THR A 2 11.81 -3.09 11.95
C THR A 2 10.40 -2.59 11.65
N GLU A 3 10.24 -1.67 10.69
CA GLU A 3 8.91 -1.34 10.18
C GLU A 3 8.22 -2.63 9.74
N ASP A 4 6.94 -2.78 10.07
CA ASP A 4 6.15 -3.85 9.48
C ASP A 4 6.01 -3.62 7.97
N PHE A 5 5.83 -4.70 7.24
CA PHE A 5 5.79 -4.67 5.77
C PHE A 5 4.70 -3.74 5.22
N GLY A 6 3.56 -3.63 5.92
CA GLY A 6 2.45 -2.74 5.55
C GLY A 6 2.81 -1.27 5.69
N SER A 7 3.36 -0.90 6.83
CA SER A 7 3.85 0.46 7.10
C SER A 7 4.94 0.87 6.10
N TYR A 8 5.87 -0.03 5.78
CA TYR A 8 6.90 0.21 4.77
C TYR A 8 6.30 0.47 3.38
N LEU A 9 5.34 -0.36 2.94
CA LEU A 9 4.67 -0.17 1.64
C LEU A 9 3.93 1.17 1.57
N LYS A 10 3.19 1.52 2.63
CA LYS A 10 2.49 2.80 2.72
C LYS A 10 3.45 3.98 2.59
N HIS A 11 4.54 3.95 3.35
CA HIS A 11 5.58 4.98 3.31
C HIS A 11 6.17 5.13 1.89
N GLN A 12 6.53 4.01 1.25
CA GLN A 12 7.05 4.00 -0.11
C GLN A 12 6.06 4.56 -1.14
N ARG A 13 4.77 4.24 -1.02
CA ARG A 13 3.71 4.76 -1.90
C ARG A 13 3.57 6.27 -1.75
N GLU A 14 3.49 6.75 -0.51
CA GLU A 14 3.30 8.17 -0.19
C GLU A 14 4.50 9.02 -0.62
N LEU A 15 5.74 8.53 -0.41
CA LEU A 15 6.96 9.19 -0.89
C LEU A 15 6.97 9.42 -2.41
N ARG A 16 6.32 8.54 -3.18
CA ARG A 16 6.22 8.64 -4.64
C ARG A 16 4.98 9.38 -5.12
N GLY A 17 4.11 9.80 -4.19
CA GLY A 17 2.85 10.46 -4.52
C GLY A 17 1.86 9.57 -5.27
N VAL A 18 1.97 8.23 -5.15
CA VAL A 18 1.14 7.29 -5.89
C VAL A 18 -0.17 7.03 -5.13
N PRO A 19 -1.35 7.21 -5.75
CA PRO A 19 -2.62 6.85 -5.11
C PRO A 19 -2.84 5.33 -5.12
N LEU A 20 -3.59 4.82 -4.13
CA LEU A 20 -3.94 3.40 -4.05
C LEU A 20 -4.73 2.91 -5.28
N ASP A 21 -5.52 3.77 -5.93
CA ASP A 21 -6.25 3.46 -7.16
C ASP A 21 -5.32 3.06 -8.31
N GLU A 22 -4.17 3.73 -8.43
CA GLU A 22 -3.18 3.45 -9.48
C GLU A 22 -2.47 2.11 -9.24
N ILE A 23 -2.14 1.81 -7.97
CA ILE A 23 -1.61 0.49 -7.59
C ILE A 23 -2.65 -0.59 -7.88
N ALA A 24 -3.92 -0.35 -7.56
CA ALA A 24 -5.00 -1.31 -7.83
C ALA A 24 -5.17 -1.57 -9.33
N LEU A 25 -5.12 -0.54 -10.16
CA LEU A 25 -5.18 -0.64 -11.62
C LEU A 25 -4.02 -1.44 -12.20
N THR A 26 -2.81 -1.25 -11.67
CA THR A 26 -1.58 -1.86 -12.18
C THR A 26 -1.42 -3.31 -11.71
N THR A 27 -1.66 -3.56 -10.43
CA THR A 27 -1.48 -4.88 -9.80
C THR A 27 -2.71 -5.79 -9.93
N LYS A 28 -3.87 -5.22 -10.32
CA LYS A 28 -5.18 -5.87 -10.32
C LYS A 28 -5.64 -6.35 -8.93
N ILE A 29 -5.02 -5.83 -7.87
CA ILE A 29 -5.42 -6.06 -6.49
C ILE A 29 -6.48 -5.03 -6.11
N SER A 30 -7.61 -5.46 -5.54
CA SER A 30 -8.64 -4.54 -5.07
C SER A 30 -8.09 -3.61 -3.98
N ILE A 31 -8.48 -2.33 -4.03
CA ILE A 31 -8.08 -1.31 -3.05
C ILE A 31 -8.32 -1.76 -1.60
N LYS A 32 -9.40 -2.51 -1.34
CA LYS A 32 -9.69 -3.02 0.02
C LYS A 32 -8.57 -3.89 0.57
N PHE A 33 -7.91 -4.68 -0.28
CA PHE A 33 -6.81 -5.56 0.10
C PHE A 33 -5.50 -4.81 0.22
N LEU A 34 -5.24 -3.85 -0.67
CA LEU A 34 -4.07 -2.97 -0.54
C LEU A 34 -4.12 -2.14 0.75
N ARG A 35 -5.30 -1.63 1.11
CA ARG A 35 -5.52 -0.92 2.37
C ARG A 35 -5.36 -1.84 3.59
N ALA A 36 -5.88 -3.07 3.52
CA ALA A 36 -5.67 -4.05 4.60
C ALA A 36 -4.18 -4.35 4.80
N LEU A 37 -3.44 -4.52 3.71
CA LEU A 37 -1.99 -4.74 3.71
C LEU A 37 -1.24 -3.57 4.34
N GLU A 38 -1.55 -2.31 3.96
CA GLU A 38 -0.94 -1.10 4.54
C GLU A 38 -1.32 -0.87 6.02
N GLU A 39 -2.43 -1.46 6.48
CA GLU A 39 -2.93 -1.31 7.86
C GLU A 39 -2.67 -2.55 8.73
N GLY A 40 -1.93 -3.55 8.22
CA GLY A 40 -1.54 -4.75 8.95
C GLY A 40 -2.70 -5.70 9.29
N ARG A 41 -3.71 -5.79 8.42
CA ARG A 41 -4.90 -6.65 8.58
C ARG A 41 -5.02 -7.75 7.55
#